data_AF-A0AAV8APF6-F1
#
_entry.id   AF-A0AAV8APF6-F1
#
_cell.length_a   1.000
_cell.length_b   1.000
_cell.length_c   1.000
_cell.angle_alpha   90.00
_cell.angle_beta   90.00
_cell.angle_gamma   90.00
#
_symmetry.space_group_name_H-M   'P 1'
#
loop_
_entity.id
_entity.type
_entity.pdbx_description
1 polymer ?
#
loop_
_entity_poly.entity_id
_entity_poly.type
_entity_poly.pdbx_seq_one_letter_code
_entity_poly.pdbx_strand_id
1 'polypeptide(L)'
;MDSVKGLFKPKPTPQQQLRDWQRRLRQECRNVDRQIRDVQREEKNVQKAIKDCAKRNDMASAKSLAKELVRSRRAVTRLYENKAQLNSVSMHLGELVGMND
;
A
#
# COMPACT_ATOMS: atom_id res chain seq x y z
N MET A 1 -12.96 3.15 -34.21
CA MET A 1 -13.33 1.71 -34.32
C MET A 1 -13.26 0.98 -32.97
N ASP A 2 -13.03 1.68 -31.85
CA ASP A 2 -12.89 1.05 -30.52
C ASP A 2 -14.19 1.01 -29.72
N SER A 3 -15.12 1.95 -29.96
CA SER A 3 -16.42 2.00 -29.28
C SER A 3 -17.35 0.84 -29.63
N VAL A 4 -17.19 0.26 -30.82
CA VAL A 4 -18.02 -0.87 -31.30
C VAL A 4 -17.52 -2.20 -30.72
N LYS A 5 -16.22 -2.35 -30.45
CA LYS A 5 -15.64 -3.56 -29.85
C LYS A 5 -15.97 -3.72 -28.36
N GLY A 6 -16.28 -2.63 -27.66
CA GLY A 6 -16.73 -2.67 -26.26
C GLY A 6 -18.14 -3.23 -26.08
N LEU A 7 -18.99 -3.09 -27.10
CA LEU A 7 -20.41 -3.46 -27.06
C LEU A 7 -20.65 -4.97 -27.23
N PHE A 8 -19.66 -5.72 -27.77
CA PHE A 8 -19.77 -7.16 -28.06
C PHE A 8 -18.87 -8.04 -27.17
N LYS A 9 -18.25 -7.50 -26.11
CA LYS A 9 -17.51 -8.36 -25.17
C LYS A 9 -18.50 -9.12 -24.30
N PRO A 10 -18.49 -10.47 -24.28
CA PRO A 10 -19.31 -11.24 -23.36
C PRO A 10 -18.98 -10.83 -21.93
N LYS A 11 -20.02 -10.71 -21.08
CA LYS A 11 -19.84 -10.39 -19.66
C LYS A 11 -18.87 -11.41 -19.05
N PRO A 12 -17.86 -10.98 -18.29
CA PRO A 12 -16.88 -11.90 -17.72
C PRO A 12 -17.58 -12.88 -16.79
N THR A 13 -17.22 -14.16 -16.92
CA THR A 13 -17.77 -15.22 -16.07
C THR A 13 -17.37 -14.98 -14.61
N PRO A 14 -18.11 -15.53 -13.62
CA PRO A 14 -17.73 -15.42 -12.22
C PRO A 14 -16.26 -15.81 -11.94
N GLN A 15 -15.77 -16.87 -12.60
CA GLN A 15 -14.38 -17.31 -12.50
C GLN A 15 -13.38 -16.29 -13.07
N GLN A 16 -13.71 -15.63 -14.19
CA GLN A 16 -12.86 -14.57 -14.77
C GLN A 16 -12.82 -13.35 -13.85
N GLN A 17 -13.96 -12.94 -13.30
CA GLN A 17 -14.03 -11.84 -12.33
C GLN A 17 -13.20 -12.14 -11.08
N LEU A 18 -13.29 -13.37 -10.59
CA LEU A 18 -12.55 -13.84 -9.42
C LEU A 18 -11.03 -13.81 -9.65
N ARG A 19 -10.56 -14.28 -10.81
CA ARG A 19 -9.14 -14.19 -11.22
C ARG A 19 -8.67 -12.74 -11.38
N ASP A 20 -9.51 -11.86 -11.91
CA ASP A 20 -9.20 -10.45 -12.06
C ASP A 20 -9.09 -9.74 -10.71
N TRP A 21 -9.98 -10.03 -9.77
CA TRP A 21 -9.90 -9.52 -8.40
C TRP A 21 -8.65 -10.02 -7.67
N GLN A 22 -8.28 -11.29 -7.80
CA GLN A 22 -7.02 -11.80 -7.26
C GLN A 22 -5.81 -11.06 -7.83
N ARG A 23 -5.77 -10.81 -9.14
CA ARG A 23 -4.69 -10.06 -9.78
C ARG A 23 -4.61 -8.63 -9.24
N ARG A 24 -5.75 -7.96 -9.07
CA ARG A 24 -5.82 -6.61 -8.50
C ARG A 24 -5.36 -6.57 -7.04
N LEU A 25 -5.80 -7.51 -6.21
CA LEU A 25 -5.37 -7.61 -4.81
C LEU A 25 -3.84 -7.79 -4.70
N ARG A 26 -3.24 -8.67 -5.51
CA ARG A 26 -1.78 -8.82 -5.55
C ARG A 26 -1.07 -7.54 -5.99
N GLN A 27 -1.65 -6.82 -6.95
CA GLN A 27 -1.10 -5.54 -7.38
C GLN A 27 -1.14 -4.51 -6.24
N GLU A 28 -2.27 -4.41 -5.53
CA GLU A 28 -2.39 -3.50 -4.39
C GLU A 28 -1.47 -3.86 -3.23
N CYS A 29 -1.29 -5.15 -2.91
CA CYS A 29 -0.28 -5.57 -1.91
C CYS A 29 1.12 -5.07 -2.29
N ARG A 30 1.51 -5.16 -3.59
CA ARG A 30 2.80 -4.64 -4.08
C ARG A 30 2.87 -3.11 -4.03
N ASN A 31 1.76 -2.42 -4.25
CA ASN A 31 1.68 -0.96 -4.13
C ASN A 31 1.91 -0.55 -2.67
N VAL A 32 1.23 -1.20 -1.72
CA VAL A 32 1.40 -0.96 -0.28
C VAL A 32 2.84 -1.22 0.16
N ASP A 33 3.45 -2.31 -0.31
CA ASP A 33 4.88 -2.59 -0.03
C ASP A 33 5.82 -1.51 -0.57
N ARG A 34 5.51 -0.90 -1.72
CA ARG A 34 6.30 0.24 -2.22
C ARG A 34 6.11 1.47 -1.34
N GLN A 35 4.87 1.81 -0.98
CA GLN A 35 4.58 2.94 -0.10
C GLN A 35 5.29 2.79 1.26
N ILE A 36 5.28 1.59 1.86
CA ILE A 36 6.00 1.32 3.10
C ILE A 36 7.50 1.63 2.94
N ARG A 37 8.14 1.13 1.87
CA ARG A 37 9.57 1.37 1.63
C ARG A 37 9.87 2.86 1.42
N ASP A 38 9.01 3.57 0.72
CA ASP A 38 9.20 4.98 0.43
C ASP A 38 9.05 5.84 1.69
N VAL A 39 8.04 5.57 2.53
CA VAL A 39 7.88 6.24 3.82
C VAL A 39 9.06 5.93 4.75
N GLN A 40 9.49 4.67 4.86
CA GLN A 40 10.65 4.30 5.70
C GLN A 40 11.95 4.94 5.22
N ARG A 41 12.12 5.15 3.91
CA ARG A 41 13.28 5.88 3.37
C ARG A 41 13.24 7.33 3.80
N GLU A 42 12.07 7.96 3.71
CA GLU A 42 11.90 9.35 4.11
C GLU A 42 12.05 9.55 5.62
N GLU A 43 11.60 8.59 6.44
CA GLU A 43 11.84 8.60 7.89
C GLU A 43 13.34 8.66 8.24
N LYS A 44 14.20 7.96 7.47
CA LYS A 44 15.65 8.04 7.66
C LYS A 44 16.22 9.41 7.31
N ASN A 45 15.67 10.08 6.29
CA ASN A 45 16.05 11.43 5.92
C ASN A 45 15.64 12.44 7.01
N VAL A 46 14.40 12.34 7.49
CA VAL A 46 13.88 13.15 8.59
C VAL A 46 14.71 12.94 9.86
N GLN A 47 15.11 11.70 10.16
CA GLN A 47 15.97 11.42 11.32
C GLN A 47 17.34 12.12 11.22
N LYS A 48 17.94 12.20 10.03
CA LYS A 48 19.17 12.99 9.80
C LYS A 48 18.91 14.48 10.00
N ALA A 49 17.84 15.01 9.41
CA ALA A 49 17.46 16.40 9.53
C ALA A 49 17.23 16.83 11.00
N ILE A 50 16.60 15.97 11.82
CA ILE A 50 16.45 16.20 13.27
C ILE A 50 17.82 16.38 13.94
N LYS A 51 18.79 15.49 13.64
CA LYS A 51 20.14 15.56 14.20
C LYS A 51 20.85 16.85 13.76
N ASP A 52 20.69 17.26 12.52
CA ASP A 52 21.33 18.47 11.98
C ASP A 52 20.70 19.77 12.52
N CYS A 53 19.38 19.80 12.75
CA CYS A 53 18.72 20.89 13.47
C CYS A 53 19.22 20.97 14.92
N ALA A 54 19.32 19.83 15.62
CA ALA A 54 19.81 19.79 16.99
C ALA A 54 21.26 20.28 17.11
N LYS A 55 22.15 19.89 16.18
CA LYS A 55 23.54 20.40 16.13
C LYS A 55 23.63 21.90 15.94
N ARG A 56 22.69 22.49 15.20
CA ARG A 56 22.59 23.94 14.98
C ARG A 56 21.87 24.68 16.12
N ASN A 57 21.55 23.98 17.21
CA ASN A 57 20.76 24.48 18.34
C ASN A 57 19.34 24.97 17.94
N ASP A 58 18.84 24.54 16.79
CA ASP A 58 17.47 24.81 16.33
C ASP A 58 16.51 23.73 16.86
N MET A 59 16.18 23.87 18.15
CA MET A 59 15.33 22.92 18.86
C MET A 59 13.86 23.01 18.44
N ALA A 60 13.41 24.17 17.91
CA ALA A 60 12.05 24.36 17.43
C ALA A 60 11.79 23.48 16.19
N SER A 61 12.68 23.57 15.19
CA SER A 61 12.60 22.72 13.99
C SER A 61 12.81 21.25 14.31
N ALA A 62 13.77 20.92 15.19
CA ALA A 62 14.00 19.54 15.63
C ALA A 62 12.75 18.91 16.26
N LYS A 63 12.03 19.67 17.11
CA LYS A 63 10.77 19.21 17.73
C LYS A 63 9.64 19.04 16.71
N SER A 64 9.56 19.93 15.72
CA SER A 64 8.57 19.82 14.64
C SER A 64 8.79 18.56 13.79
N LEU A 65 10.04 18.34 13.35
CA LEU A 65 10.44 17.16 12.58
C LEU A 65 10.26 15.86 13.38
N ALA A 66 10.52 15.87 14.69
CA ALA A 66 10.32 14.70 15.55
C ALA A 66 8.83 14.31 15.64
N LYS A 67 7.91 15.28 15.70
CA LYS A 67 6.47 15.00 15.66
C LYS A 67 6.07 14.36 14.33
N GLU A 68 6.62 14.86 13.23
CA GLU A 68 6.35 14.32 11.90
C GLU A 68 6.88 12.87 11.77
N LEU A 69 8.08 12.59 12.29
CA LEU A 69 8.62 11.23 12.32
C LEU A 69 7.70 10.25 13.06
N VAL A 70 7.10 10.66 14.19
CA VAL A 70 6.13 9.82 14.92
C VAL A 70 4.86 9.58 14.10
N ARG A 71 4.40 10.57 13.34
CA ARG A 71 3.23 10.42 12.45
C ARG A 71 3.54 9.48 11.29
N SER A 72 4.70 9.60 10.66
CA SER A 72 5.16 8.68 9.61
C SER A 72 5.17 7.24 10.10
N ARG A 73 5.70 6.99 11.32
CA ARG A 73 5.72 5.64 11.90
C ARG A 73 4.33 5.06 12.07
N ARG A 74 3.37 5.87 12.53
CA ARG A 74 1.95 5.46 12.63
C ARG A 74 1.35 5.17 11.25
N ALA A 75 1.71 5.94 10.22
CA ALA A 75 1.28 5.67 8.85
C ALA A 75 1.83 4.33 8.33
N VAL A 76 3.11 4.02 8.61
CA VAL A 76 3.72 2.73 8.29
C VAL A 76 2.98 1.57 8.98
N THR A 77 2.65 1.70 10.27
CA THR A 77 1.86 0.70 11.00
C THR A 77 0.52 0.44 10.32
N ARG A 78 -0.22 1.49 9.96
CA ARG A 78 -1.50 1.37 9.24
C ARG A 78 -1.34 0.71 7.86
N LEU A 79 -0.25 0.98 7.15
CA LEU A 79 0.04 0.33 5.87
C LEU A 79 0.28 -1.18 6.06
N TYR A 80 0.97 -1.60 7.13
CA TYR A 80 1.12 -3.01 7.46
C TYR A 80 -0.23 -3.67 7.81
N GLU A 81 -1.09 -2.99 8.57
CA GLU A 81 -2.45 -3.46 8.87
C GLU A 81 -3.26 -3.64 7.57
N ASN A 82 -3.24 -2.64 6.68
CA ASN A 82 -3.92 -2.71 5.39
C ASN A 82 -3.39 -3.88 4.54
N LYS A 83 -2.07 -4.12 4.54
CA LYS A 83 -1.48 -5.28 3.86
C LYS A 83 -2.01 -6.60 4.42
N ALA A 84 -2.10 -6.71 5.75
CA ALA A 84 -2.65 -7.91 6.39
C ALA A 84 -4.12 -8.14 5.98
N GLN A 85 -4.92 -7.08 5.94
CA GLN A 85 -6.30 -7.13 5.47
C GLN A 85 -6.41 -7.57 4.00
N LEU A 86 -5.60 -6.99 3.10
CA LEU A 86 -5.57 -7.39 1.69
C LEU A 86 -5.17 -8.87 1.52
N ASN A 87 -4.21 -9.35 2.31
CA ASN A 87 -3.82 -10.76 2.29
C ASN A 87 -4.96 -11.67 2.76
N SER A 88 -5.67 -11.29 3.83
CA SER A 88 -6.84 -12.04 4.33
C SER A 88 -7.93 -12.14 3.25
N VAL A 89 -8.27 -11.03 2.60
CA VAL A 89 -9.24 -11.03 1.49
C VAL A 89 -8.73 -11.90 0.33
N SER A 90 -7.45 -11.80 -0.01
CA SER A 90 -6.86 -12.63 -1.08
C SER A 90 -6.88 -14.12 -0.77
N MET A 91 -6.74 -14.52 0.50
CA MET A 91 -6.85 -15.92 0.92
C MET A 91 -8.27 -16.43 0.75
N HIS A 92 -9.25 -15.70 1.27
CA HIS A 92 -10.66 -16.06 1.11
C HIS A 92 -11.07 -16.16 -0.37
N LEU A 93 -10.54 -15.24 -1.19
CA LEU A 93 -10.74 -15.29 -2.63
C LEU A 93 -10.05 -16.48 -3.31
N GLY A 94 -8.94 -16.97 -2.75
CA GLY A 94 -8.25 -18.19 -3.18
C GLY A 94 -9.08 -19.44 -2.93
N GLU A 95 -9.68 -19.55 -1.75
CA GLU A 95 -10.56 -20.65 -1.36
C GLU A 95 -11.76 -20.77 -2.32
N LEU A 96 -12.41 -19.65 -2.64
CA LEU A 96 -13.54 -19.62 -3.58
C LEU A 96 -13.17 -20.04 -5.01
N VAL A 97 -11.92 -19.84 -5.45
CA VAL A 97 -11.46 -20.36 -6.75
C VAL A 97 -11.27 -21.86 -6.67
N GLY A 98 -10.57 -22.34 -5.64
CA GLY A 98 -10.21 -23.77 -5.51
C GLY A 98 -11.39 -24.70 -5.23
N MET A 99 -12.52 -24.18 -4.73
CA MET A 99 -13.76 -24.96 -4.57
C MET A 99 -14.57 -25.11 -5.88
N ASN A 100 -14.22 -24.38 -6.95
CA ASN A 100 -14.94 -24.37 -8.23
C ASN A 100 -14.17 -25.04 -9.39
N ASP A 101 -13.06 -25.72 -9.09
CA ASP A 101 -12.31 -26.62 -9.99
C ASP A 101 -12.62 -28.09 -9.62
#